data_AF-A0A929RQM7-F1
#
_entry.id   AF-A0A929RQM7-F1
#
_cell.length_a   1.000
_cell.length_b   1.000
_cell.length_c   1.000
_cell.angle_alpha   90.00
_cell.angle_beta   90.00
_cell.angle_gamma   90.00
#
_symmetry.space_group_name_H-M   'P 1'
#
loop_
_entity.id
_entity.type
_entity.pdbx_description
1 polymer ?
#
loop_
_entity_poly.entity_id
_entity_poly.type
_entity_poly.pdbx_seq_one_letter_code
_entity_poly.pdbx_strand_id
1 'polypeptide(L)' 'SGLVSTTAGIIPVDAPRLAIAVILYNPRVASVSSDSSAPLFGDIARTAVSNLGIPASSGSANLYPTTP' A
#
# COMPACT_ATOMS: atom_id res chain seq x y z
N SER A 1 11.23 22.99 7.60
CA SER A 1 10.85 22.12 6.47
C SER A 1 9.75 21.18 6.94
N GLY A 2 8.84 20.76 6.05
CA GLY A 2 7.83 19.75 6.35
C GLY A 2 8.19 18.43 5.66
N LEU A 3 7.99 17.31 6.35
CA LEU A 3 8.11 15.98 5.75
C LEU A 3 6.75 15.59 5.16
N VAL A 4 6.76 14.94 3.99
CA VAL A 4 5.59 14.31 3.39
C VAL A 4 5.88 12.83 3.27
N SER A 5 4.98 12.02 3.82
CA SER A 5 5.05 10.56 3.72
C SER A 5 3.98 10.09 2.76
N THR A 6 4.40 9.34 1.74
CA THR A 6 3.53 8.87 0.67
C THR A 6 3.65 7.36 0.51
N THR A 7 2.51 6.70 0.38
CA THR A 7 2.40 5.30 -0.06
C THR A 7 1.35 5.22 -1.16
N ALA A 8 1.68 4.58 -2.27
CA ALA A 8 0.75 4.32 -3.36
C ALA A 8 0.87 2.88 -3.85
N GLY A 9 -0.25 2.28 -4.22
CA GLY A 9 -0.27 0.89 -4.67
C GLY A 9 -1.56 0.51 -5.37
N ILE A 10 -1.48 -0.61 -6.07
CA ILE A 10 -2.61 -1.28 -6.75
C ILE A 10 -2.84 -2.64 -6.10
N ILE A 11 -4.10 -3.05 -5.99
CA ILE A 11 -4.48 -4.30 -5.32
C ILE A 11 -5.75 -4.89 -5.95
N PRO A 12 -5.88 -6.23 -6.05
CA PRO A 12 -4.82 -7.26 -5.97
C PRO A 12 -3.79 -7.15 -7.10
N VAL A 13 -2.59 -7.69 -6.94
CA VAL A 13 -1.50 -7.51 -7.94
C VAL A 13 -1.72 -8.31 -9.22
N ASP A 14 -2.37 -9.46 -9.11
CA ASP A 14 -2.69 -10.40 -10.20
C ASP A 14 -3.95 -10.00 -10.97
N ALA A 15 -4.91 -9.35 -10.31
CA ALA A 15 -6.11 -8.80 -10.93
C ALA A 15 -6.48 -7.44 -10.31
N PRO A 16 -5.82 -6.33 -10.69
CA PRO A 16 -6.02 -5.03 -10.07
C PRO A 16 -7.45 -4.52 -10.13
N ARG A 17 -8.00 -4.13 -8.97
CA ARG A 17 -9.36 -3.57 -8.84
C ARG A 17 -9.39 -2.24 -8.10
N LEU A 18 -8.33 -1.93 -7.35
CA LEU A 18 -8.20 -0.71 -6.55
C LEU A 18 -6.85 -0.05 -6.82
N ALA A 19 -6.87 1.28 -6.90
CA ALA A 19 -5.67 2.13 -6.83
C ALA A 19 -5.81 3.02 -5.61
N ILE A 20 -4.84 2.97 -4.70
CA ILE A 20 -4.89 3.68 -3.42
C ILE A 20 -3.62 4.53 -3.29
N ALA A 21 -3.79 5.80 -2.93
CA ALA A 21 -2.71 6.70 -2.56
C ALA A 21 -3.00 7.30 -1.18
N VAL A 22 -2.02 7.22 -0.28
CA VAL A 22 -2.06 7.77 1.07
C VAL A 22 -0.95 8.82 1.16
N ILE A 23 -1.34 10.05 1.49
CA ILE A 23 -0.43 11.19 1.65
C ILE A 23 -0.61 11.75 3.05
N LEU A 24 0.46 11.74 3.86
CA LEU A 24 0.50 12.33 5.19
C LEU A 24 1.45 13.53 5.19
N TYR A 25 0.91 14.69 5.55
CA TYR A 25 1.69 15.90 5.75
C TYR A 25 2.16 15.99 7.21
N ASN A 26 3.45 16.25 7.37
CA ASN A 26 4.11 16.43 8.67
C ASN A 26 3.77 15.32 9.70
N PRO A 27 3.98 14.02 9.35
CA PRO A 27 3.71 12.92 10.27
C PRO A 27 4.57 13.05 11.53
N ARG A 28 3.94 12.99 12.70
CA ARG A 28 4.61 13.21 14.01
C ARG A 28 5.26 11.96 14.60
N VAL A 29 4.96 10.78 14.05
CA VAL A 29 5.33 9.48 14.64
C VAL A 29 6.48 8.80 13.89
N ALA A 30 6.67 9.09 12.60
CA ALA A 30 7.77 8.55 11.80
C ALA A 30 8.02 9.39 10.54
N SER A 31 9.29 9.54 10.17
CA SER A 31 9.74 10.26 8.96
C SER A 31 9.76 9.39 7.70
N VAL A 32 9.81 8.07 7.85
CA VAL A 32 9.85 7.08 6.76
C VAL A 32 8.44 6.59 6.46
N SER A 33 8.10 6.40 5.18
CA SER A 33 6.75 5.97 4.76
C SER A 33 6.34 4.59 5.26
N SER A 34 7.30 3.67 5.40
CA SER A 34 7.10 2.32 5.95
C SER A 34 6.45 2.33 7.33
N ASP A 35 6.76 3.34 8.14
CA ASP A 35 6.35 3.43 9.54
C ASP A 35 5.23 4.48 9.72
N SER A 36 4.75 5.11 8.64
CA SER A 36 3.75 6.18 8.68
C SER A 36 2.58 5.97 7.72
N SER A 37 2.76 6.16 6.41
CA SER A 37 1.67 6.05 5.42
C SER A 37 1.38 4.61 4.99
N ALA A 38 2.37 3.71 5.08
CA ALA A 38 2.20 2.31 4.66
C ALA A 38 1.23 1.49 5.57
N PRO A 39 1.25 1.63 6.91
CA PRO A 39 0.25 0.96 7.75
C PRO A 39 -1.19 1.40 7.40
N LEU A 40 -1.39 2.70 7.17
CA LEU A 40 -2.69 3.24 6.74
C LEU A 40 -3.12 2.70 5.37
N PHE A 41 -2.20 2.57 4.41
CA PHE A 41 -2.49 1.88 3.15
C PHE A 41 -2.99 0.46 3.41
N GLY A 42 -2.34 -0.29 4.30
CA GLY A 42 -2.73 -1.66 4.65
C GLY A 42 -4.14 -1.76 5.26
N ASP A 43 -4.49 -0.85 6.16
CA ASP A 43 -5.82 -0.82 6.79
C ASP A 43 -6.94 -0.44 5.80
N ILE A 44 -6.67 0.54 4.92
CA ILE A 44 -7.58 0.92 3.84
C ILE A 44 -7.77 -0.26 2.89
N ALA A 45 -6.68 -0.89 2.44
CA ALA A 45 -6.71 -2.02 1.53
C ALA A 45 -7.50 -3.20 2.11
N ARG A 46 -7.21 -3.60 3.36
CA ARG A 46 -7.90 -4.70 4.05
C ARG A 46 -9.41 -4.46 4.16
N THR A 47 -9.79 -3.24 4.55
CA THR A 47 -11.21 -2.87 4.70
C THR A 47 -11.90 -2.84 3.34
N ALA A 48 -11.27 -2.25 2.33
CA ALA A 48 -11.83 -2.13 0.99
C ALA A 48 -12.07 -3.48 0.33
N VAL A 49 -11.10 -4.41 0.38
CA VAL A 49 -11.28 -5.74 -0.24
C VAL A 49 -12.37 -6.56 0.43
N SER A 50 -12.50 -6.45 1.77
CA SER A 50 -13.58 -7.08 2.52
C SER A 50 -14.95 -6.53 2.11
N ASN A 51 -15.11 -5.20 2.13
CA ASN A 51 -16.38 -4.54 1.85
C ASN A 51 -16.83 -4.71 0.39
N LEU A 52 -15.89 -4.79 -0.55
CA LEU A 52 -16.17 -4.88 -1.97
C LEU A 52 -16.19 -6.32 -2.50
N GLY A 53 -16.01 -7.32 -1.62
CA GLY A 53 -15.96 -8.73 -2.02
C GLY A 53 -14.85 -9.01 -3.04
N ILE A 54 -13.70 -8.35 -2.90
CA ILE A 54 -12.55 -8.57 -3.76
C ILE A 54 -11.80 -9.80 -3.24
N PRO A 55 -11.67 -10.88 -4.04
CA PRO A 55 -10.96 -12.07 -3.61
C PRO A 55 -9.46 -11.77 -3.43
N ALA A 56 -8.83 -12.51 -2.52
CA ALA A 56 -7.38 -12.49 -2.36
C ALA A 56 -6.69 -13.07 -3.62
N SER A 57 -5.45 -12.64 -3.85
CA SER A 57 -4.62 -13.21 -4.92
C SER A 57 -4.44 -14.72 -4.74
N SER A 58 -4.48 -15.48 -5.83
CA SER A 58 -4.33 -16.94 -5.81
C SER A 58 -2.91 -17.43 -6.12
N GLY A 59 -2.05 -16.55 -6.62
CA GLY A 59 -0.66 -16.85 -6.99
C GLY A 59 0.38 -16.17 -6.11
N SER A 60 1.62 -16.66 -6.17
CA SER A 60 2.78 -16.01 -5.56
C SER A 60 3.14 -14.71 -6.30
N ALA A 61 3.77 -13.78 -5.60
CA ALA A 61 4.32 -12.58 -6.23
C ALA A 61 5.36 -12.95 -7.31
N ASN A 62 5.32 -12.23 -8.45
CA ASN A 62 6.35 -12.35 -9.47
C ASN A 62 7.60 -11.58 -9.04
N LEU A 63 8.70 -12.28 -8.77
CA LEU A 63 9.96 -11.69 -8.31
C LEU A 63 10.94 -11.57 -9.47
N TYR A 64 11.57 -10.40 -9.60
CA TYR A 64 12.64 -10.16 -10.57
C TYR A 64 14.01 -10.26 -9.90
N PRO A 65 15.07 -10.65 -10.62
CA PRO A 65 16.42 -10.67 -10.08
C PRO A 65 16.82 -9.32 -9.47
N THR A 66 17.38 -9.35 -8.26
CA THR A 66 17.83 -8.15 -7.51
C THR A 66 19.35 -8.01 -7.47
N THR A 67 20.06 -8.96 -8.07
CA THR A 67 21.52 -8.94 -8.24
C THR A 67 21.85 -8.99 -9.73
N PRO A 68 22.86 -8.24 -10.20
CA PRO A 68 23.35 -8.31 -11.57
C PRO A 68 23.80 -9.71 -12.00
#